data_AF-A0A535BBL2-F1
#
_entry.id   AF-A0A535BBL2-F1
#
_cell.length_a   1.000
_cell.length_b   1.000
_cell.length_c   1.000
_cell.angle_alpha   90.00
_cell.angle_beta   90.00
_cell.angle_gamma   90.00
#
_symmetry.space_group_name_H-M   'P 1'
#
loop_
_entity.id
_entity.type
_entity.pdbx_description
1 polymer ?
#
loop_
_entity_poly.entity_id
_entity_poly.type
_entity_poly.pdbx_seq_one_letter_code
_entity_poly.pdbx_strand_id
1 'polypeptide(L)'
;MNLRTWYGVRRLYEARFRERVLLMLVVIAALYYVIWSVVQWVTLTPTALRFDFVNYFGGAQAAAHGTDIYADFKRSWGIESWVVAYIYPPFFALLLAPLTSLGLVAAARIWLLVVHAAFLVALALILRIHPELSHSGRRLFLLASFTFMPVYLNLKFQQVATLWLLLLTATLWAALRRRSGLAGVFIAAAASLKVSPIFLIPLFARLSRWRIAVLGSLTLVGVTVVSMLAAPGSWQFFTVVLPRIGLGTANWDNGSIDGLVSRIVELAPGLFGGATQVVAKVTIVTAAVVVIG
;
A
#
# COMPACT_ATOMS: atom_id res chain seq x y z
N MET A 1 -39.12 29.50 -18.31
CA MET A 1 -39.01 29.75 -16.84
C MET A 1 -37.61 29.31 -16.40
N ASN A 2 -36.78 30.21 -15.86
CA ASN A 2 -35.35 29.97 -15.64
C ASN A 2 -35.14 29.18 -14.32
N LEU A 3 -34.54 27.99 -14.35
CA LEU A 3 -34.30 27.12 -13.18
C LEU A 3 -33.57 27.83 -12.02
N ARG A 4 -32.87 28.94 -12.30
CA ARG A 4 -32.19 29.79 -11.32
C ARG A 4 -33.12 30.57 -10.37
N THR A 5 -34.42 30.67 -10.65
CA THR A 5 -35.38 31.40 -9.80
C THR A 5 -36.04 30.54 -8.73
N TRP A 6 -35.82 29.22 -8.74
CA TRP A 6 -36.30 28.33 -7.69
C TRP A 6 -35.48 28.58 -6.41
N TYR A 7 -36.14 28.96 -5.32
CA TYR A 7 -35.50 29.41 -4.08
C TYR A 7 -34.45 28.41 -3.54
N GLY A 8 -34.70 27.10 -3.68
CA GLY A 8 -33.74 26.06 -3.31
C GLY A 8 -32.51 25.96 -4.23
N VAL A 9 -32.69 26.20 -5.54
CA VAL A 9 -31.61 26.16 -6.53
C VAL A 9 -30.68 27.36 -6.36
N ARG A 10 -31.19 28.53 -5.97
CA ARG A 10 -30.38 29.74 -5.73
C ARG A 10 -29.40 29.59 -4.56
N ARG A 11 -29.80 28.92 -3.47
CA ARG A 11 -28.93 28.60 -2.34
C ARG A 11 -27.74 27.71 -2.72
N LEU A 12 -27.90 26.80 -3.69
CA LEU A 12 -26.80 25.99 -4.20
C LEU A 12 -25.73 26.82 -4.91
N TYR A 13 -25.95 28.10 -5.21
CA TYR A 13 -24.93 29.01 -5.74
C TYR A 13 -24.27 29.89 -4.68
N GLU A 14 -24.78 29.90 -3.44
CA GLU A 14 -24.18 30.67 -2.36
C GLU A 14 -22.92 29.97 -1.84
N ALA A 15 -21.78 30.67 -1.86
CA ALA A 15 -20.50 30.12 -1.40
C ALA A 15 -20.56 29.64 0.07
N ARG A 16 -21.23 30.41 0.94
CA ARG A 16 -21.40 30.04 2.36
C ARG A 16 -22.23 28.77 2.54
N PHE A 17 -23.28 28.60 1.74
CA PHE A 17 -24.11 27.39 1.78
C PHE A 17 -23.32 26.17 1.29
N ARG A 18 -22.61 26.29 0.15
CA ARG A 18 -21.72 25.23 -0.37
C ARG A 18 -20.68 24.79 0.65
N GLU A 19 -20.02 25.74 1.31
CA GLU A 19 -19.02 25.46 2.33
C GLU A 19 -19.61 24.70 3.53
N ARG A 20 -20.81 25.08 4.00
CA ARG A 20 -21.52 24.38 5.08
C ARG A 20 -21.94 22.97 4.67
N VAL A 21 -22.45 22.80 3.45
CA VAL A 21 -22.82 21.48 2.92
C VAL A 21 -21.58 20.58 2.82
N LEU A 22 -20.47 21.08 2.27
CA LEU A 22 -19.21 20.32 2.21
C LEU A 22 -18.71 19.94 3.60
N LEU A 23 -18.76 20.85 4.57
CA LEU A 23 -18.37 20.55 5.94
C LEU A 23 -19.27 19.47 6.55
N MET A 24 -20.59 19.58 6.39
CA MET A 24 -21.54 18.59 6.86
C MET A 24 -21.25 17.20 6.25
N LEU A 25 -20.98 17.12 4.95
CA LEU A 25 -20.64 15.87 4.27
C LEU A 25 -19.32 15.28 4.80
N VAL A 26 -18.30 16.10 5.03
CA VAL A 26 -17.04 15.66 5.65
C VAL A 26 -17.28 15.09 7.04
N VAL A 27 -18.09 15.77 7.87
CA VAL A 27 -18.43 15.30 9.23
C VAL A 27 -19.16 13.97 9.17
N ILE A 28 -20.16 13.82 8.29
CA ILE A 28 -20.89 12.56 8.11
C ILE A 28 -19.94 11.44 7.67
N ALA A 29 -19.07 11.69 6.67
CA ALA A 29 -18.12 10.70 6.18
C ALA A 29 -17.10 10.30 7.25
N ALA A 30 -16.59 11.26 8.03
CA ALA A 30 -15.68 10.99 9.14
C ALA A 30 -16.35 10.22 10.28
N LEU A 31 -17.61 10.55 10.63
CA LEU A 31 -18.38 9.81 11.62
C LEU A 31 -18.63 8.37 11.16
N TYR A 32 -19.02 8.17 9.90
CA TYR A 32 -19.17 6.84 9.33
C TYR A 32 -17.85 6.05 9.40
N TYR A 33 -16.73 6.67 9.01
CA TYR A 33 -15.40 6.05 9.14
C TYR A 33 -15.10 5.63 10.57
N VAL A 34 -15.35 6.48 11.57
CA VAL A 34 -15.12 6.17 12.98
C VAL A 34 -16.01 5.03 13.45
N ILE A 35 -17.31 5.09 13.18
CA ILE A 35 -18.25 4.02 13.55
C ILE A 35 -17.83 2.69 12.92
N TRP A 36 -17.52 2.70 11.63
CA TRP A 36 -17.08 1.51 10.91
C TRP A 36 -15.78 0.94 11.51
N SER A 37 -14.82 1.80 11.85
CA SER A 37 -13.53 1.42 12.45
C SER A 37 -13.73 0.80 13.83
N VAL A 38 -14.58 1.40 14.68
CA VAL A 38 -14.92 0.87 16.00
C VAL A 38 -15.61 -0.48 15.88
N VAL A 39 -16.61 -0.60 15.00
CA VAL A 39 -17.32 -1.86 14.75
C VAL A 39 -16.35 -2.93 14.26
N GLN A 40 -15.47 -2.61 13.31
CA GLN A 40 -14.45 -3.55 12.83
C GLN A 40 -13.55 -4.03 13.97
N TRP A 41 -13.08 -3.12 14.83
CA TRP A 41 -12.15 -3.44 15.89
C TRP A 41 -12.78 -4.31 16.99
N VAL A 42 -14.02 -3.99 17.41
CA VAL A 42 -14.72 -4.74 18.47
C VAL A 42 -15.20 -6.11 17.98
N THR A 43 -15.63 -6.21 16.71
CA THR A 43 -16.14 -7.47 16.11
C THR A 43 -15.07 -8.31 15.40
N LEU A 44 -13.78 -7.96 15.54
CA LEU A 44 -12.70 -8.65 14.87
C LEU A 44 -12.60 -10.12 15.34
N THR A 45 -12.70 -11.05 14.40
CA THR A 45 -12.60 -12.51 14.64
C THR A 45 -11.47 -13.12 13.82
N PRO A 46 -10.97 -14.31 14.20
CA PRO A 46 -10.00 -15.04 13.38
C PRO A 46 -10.48 -15.26 11.93
N THR A 47 -11.77 -15.56 11.74
CA THR A 47 -12.36 -15.75 10.40
C THR A 47 -12.29 -14.50 9.54
N ALA A 48 -12.42 -13.31 10.14
CA ALA A 48 -12.28 -12.04 9.43
C ALA A 48 -10.84 -11.79 8.95
N LEU A 49 -9.84 -12.41 9.58
CA LEU A 49 -8.42 -12.23 9.32
C LEU A 49 -7.83 -13.19 8.27
N ARG A 50 -8.66 -14.07 7.69
CA ARG A 50 -8.26 -15.14 6.75
C ARG A 50 -7.56 -14.69 5.46
N PHE A 51 -7.49 -13.38 5.21
CA PHE A 51 -6.87 -12.80 4.02
C PHE A 51 -5.45 -12.31 4.34
N ASP A 52 -5.19 -11.01 4.36
CA ASP A 52 -3.80 -10.52 4.36
C ASP A 52 -3.12 -10.60 5.73
N PHE A 53 -3.80 -10.22 6.81
CA PHE A 53 -3.14 -10.14 8.12
C PHE A 53 -2.66 -11.49 8.64
N VAL A 54 -3.38 -12.59 8.38
CA VAL A 54 -2.92 -13.92 8.79
C VAL A 54 -1.59 -14.29 8.13
N ASN A 55 -1.34 -13.83 6.89
CA ASN A 55 -0.04 -14.01 6.23
C ASN A 55 1.05 -13.26 6.97
N TYR A 56 0.79 -12.02 7.38
CA TYR A 56 1.75 -11.19 8.12
C TYR A 56 2.07 -11.83 9.46
N PHE A 57 1.04 -12.29 10.16
CA PHE A 57 1.17 -12.96 11.45
C PHE A 57 1.94 -14.28 11.33
N GLY A 58 1.67 -15.10 10.32
CA GLY A 58 2.38 -16.36 10.08
C GLY A 58 3.88 -16.14 9.83
N GLY A 59 4.22 -15.20 8.96
CA GLY A 59 5.62 -14.83 8.72
C GLY A 59 6.31 -14.26 9.96
N ALA A 60 5.60 -13.43 10.73
CA ALA A 60 6.09 -12.87 11.99
C ALA A 60 6.30 -13.95 13.06
N GLN A 61 5.42 -14.94 13.14
CA GLN A 61 5.53 -16.06 14.08
C GLN A 61 6.72 -16.95 13.71
N ALA A 62 6.91 -17.22 12.42
CA ALA A 62 8.08 -17.94 11.95
C ALA A 62 9.38 -17.20 12.29
N ALA A 63 9.41 -15.88 12.10
CA ALA A 63 10.54 -15.05 12.49
C ALA A 63 10.80 -15.08 14.01
N ALA A 64 9.74 -15.00 14.84
CA ALA A 64 9.85 -15.05 16.30
C ALA A 64 10.39 -16.40 16.81
N HIS A 65 10.07 -17.51 16.14
CA HIS A 65 10.54 -18.85 16.50
C HIS A 65 11.86 -19.24 15.82
N GLY A 66 12.46 -18.37 15.00
CA GLY A 66 13.67 -18.69 14.26
C GLY A 66 13.49 -19.78 13.20
N THR A 67 12.25 -19.99 12.73
CA THR A 67 11.94 -20.92 11.65
C THR A 67 11.87 -20.20 10.30
N ASP A 68 11.76 -20.98 9.23
CA ASP A 68 11.70 -20.44 7.87
C ASP A 68 10.42 -19.63 7.60
N ILE A 69 10.59 -18.31 7.46
CA ILE A 69 9.53 -17.31 7.17
C ILE A 69 8.75 -17.65 5.89
N TYR A 70 9.38 -18.33 4.92
CA TYR A 70 8.82 -18.56 3.59
C TYR A 70 8.43 -20.02 3.36
N ALA A 71 8.37 -20.85 4.41
CA ALA A 71 8.06 -22.28 4.31
C ALA A 71 6.73 -22.54 3.58
N ASP A 72 5.65 -21.86 3.97
CA ASP A 72 4.33 -22.05 3.38
C ASP A 72 4.25 -21.56 1.93
N PHE A 73 4.94 -20.47 1.59
CA PHE A 73 5.06 -20.00 0.22
C PHE A 73 5.75 -21.03 -0.69
N LYS A 74 6.78 -21.72 -0.16
CA LYS A 74 7.48 -22.75 -0.93
C LYS A 74 6.62 -23.98 -1.18
N ARG A 75 5.72 -24.33 -0.26
CA ARG A 75 4.79 -25.47 -0.40
C ARG A 75 3.76 -25.25 -1.50
N SER A 76 3.28 -24.01 -1.68
CA SER A 76 2.25 -23.65 -2.67
C SER A 76 2.80 -23.28 -4.05
N TRP A 77 4.11 -23.41 -4.29
CA TRP A 77 4.81 -23.00 -5.51
C TRP A 77 4.70 -21.52 -5.92
N GLY A 78 3.84 -20.72 -5.28
CA GLY A 78 3.75 -19.27 -5.46
C GLY A 78 3.01 -18.81 -6.73
N ILE A 79 2.37 -19.72 -7.46
CA ILE A 79 1.60 -19.43 -8.69
C ILE A 79 0.08 -19.40 -8.44
N GLU A 80 -0.36 -19.98 -7.33
CA GLU A 80 -1.75 -19.98 -6.90
C GLU A 80 -2.13 -18.61 -6.30
N SER A 81 -3.32 -18.13 -6.63
CA SER A 81 -3.86 -16.91 -6.03
C SER A 81 -4.53 -17.22 -4.69
N TRP A 82 -4.58 -16.24 -3.79
CA TRP A 82 -5.23 -16.35 -2.46
C TRP A 82 -4.62 -17.39 -1.51
N VAL A 83 -3.37 -17.82 -1.75
CA VAL A 83 -2.68 -18.70 -0.81
C VAL A 83 -2.35 -17.96 0.47
N VAL A 84 -2.56 -18.64 1.60
CA VAL A 84 -2.08 -18.19 2.90
C VAL A 84 -0.57 -18.41 2.98
N ALA A 85 0.21 -17.45 2.51
CA ALA A 85 1.65 -17.46 2.55
C ALA A 85 2.23 -16.05 2.70
N TYR A 86 3.31 -15.92 3.46
CA TYR A 86 4.01 -14.65 3.61
C TYR A 86 4.89 -14.35 2.38
N ILE A 87 4.65 -13.19 1.76
CA ILE A 87 5.31 -12.78 0.49
C ILE A 87 6.05 -11.44 0.56
N TYR A 88 6.32 -10.94 1.76
CA TYR A 88 6.89 -9.61 1.98
C TYR A 88 8.38 -9.70 2.36
N PRO A 89 9.14 -8.59 2.30
CA PRO A 89 10.53 -8.59 2.75
C PRO A 89 10.63 -8.97 4.24
N PRO A 90 11.76 -9.53 4.69
CA PRO A 90 11.86 -10.10 6.03
C PRO A 90 11.77 -9.09 7.17
N PHE A 91 12.15 -7.83 6.92
CA PHE A 91 12.00 -6.77 7.90
C PHE A 91 10.57 -6.65 8.43
N PHE A 92 9.56 -6.84 7.58
CA PHE A 92 8.17 -6.68 8.00
C PHE A 92 7.70 -7.81 8.94
N ALA A 93 8.15 -9.05 8.71
CA ALA A 93 7.92 -10.16 9.61
C ALA A 93 8.58 -9.91 10.98
N LEU A 94 9.84 -9.48 10.98
CA LEU A 94 10.59 -9.14 12.19
C LEU A 94 9.96 -7.97 12.96
N LEU A 95 9.44 -6.97 12.26
CA LEU A 95 8.75 -5.83 12.87
C LEU A 95 7.49 -6.26 13.64
N LEU A 96 6.76 -7.24 13.12
CA LEU A 96 5.54 -7.76 13.75
C LEU A 96 5.80 -8.90 14.73
N ALA A 97 6.97 -9.54 14.70
CA ALA A 97 7.33 -10.68 15.53
C ALA A 97 7.04 -10.46 17.04
N PRO A 98 7.33 -9.29 17.65
CA PRO A 98 7.02 -9.06 19.07
C PRO A 98 5.52 -9.19 19.40
N LEU A 99 4.63 -8.85 18.46
CA LEU A 99 3.17 -8.91 18.67
C LEU A 99 2.62 -10.34 18.65
N THR A 100 3.38 -11.30 18.11
CA THR A 100 2.89 -12.67 17.93
C THR A 100 2.60 -13.39 19.24
N SER A 101 3.32 -13.03 20.31
CA SER A 101 3.10 -13.52 21.68
C SER A 101 1.72 -13.19 22.24
N LEU A 102 1.05 -12.16 21.71
CA LEU A 102 -0.29 -11.74 22.13
C LEU A 102 -1.41 -12.55 21.45
N GLY A 103 -1.06 -13.40 20.47
CA GLY A 103 -2.00 -14.13 19.63
C GLY A 103 -2.55 -13.30 18.47
N LEU A 104 -3.15 -13.99 17.50
CA LEU A 104 -3.56 -13.43 16.21
C LEU A 104 -4.47 -12.20 16.34
N VAL A 105 -5.53 -12.29 17.14
CA VAL A 105 -6.54 -11.23 17.23
C VAL A 105 -6.00 -9.99 17.94
N ALA A 106 -5.22 -10.16 19.01
CA ALA A 106 -4.63 -9.03 19.73
C ALA A 106 -3.58 -8.31 18.87
N ALA A 107 -2.71 -9.06 18.19
CA ALA A 107 -1.76 -8.51 17.23
C ALA A 107 -2.49 -7.75 16.10
N ALA A 108 -3.56 -8.31 15.56
CA ALA A 108 -4.39 -7.67 14.52
C ALA A 108 -5.04 -6.38 15.00
N ARG A 109 -5.53 -6.33 16.24
CA ARG A 109 -6.11 -5.11 16.83
C ARG A 109 -5.06 -4.01 16.98
N ILE A 110 -3.87 -4.35 17.44
CA ILE A 110 -2.75 -3.39 17.55
C ILE A 110 -2.35 -2.89 16.17
N TRP A 111 -2.18 -3.80 15.21
CA TRP A 111 -1.84 -3.45 13.84
C TRP A 111 -2.90 -2.56 13.18
N LEU A 112 -4.18 -2.87 13.38
CA LEU A 112 -5.29 -2.05 12.86
C LEU A 112 -5.21 -0.61 13.37
N LEU A 113 -4.86 -0.39 14.64
CA LEU A 113 -4.63 0.96 15.18
C LEU A 113 -3.47 1.67 14.48
N VAL A 114 -2.38 0.95 14.18
CA VAL A 114 -1.25 1.49 13.39
C VAL A 114 -1.70 1.89 11.99
N VAL A 115 -2.51 1.06 11.32
CA VAL A 115 -3.05 1.34 9.99
C VAL A 115 -3.97 2.58 10.02
N HIS A 116 -4.87 2.71 11.00
CA HIS A 116 -5.71 3.90 11.16
C HIS A 116 -4.87 5.17 11.43
N ALA A 117 -3.90 5.08 12.34
CA ALA A 117 -3.01 6.19 12.64
C ALA A 117 -2.23 6.60 11.39
N ALA A 118 -1.71 5.63 10.63
CA ALA A 118 -1.01 5.90 9.38
C ALA A 118 -1.88 6.63 8.36
N PHE A 119 -3.15 6.23 8.22
CA PHE A 119 -4.10 6.90 7.33
C PHE A 119 -4.29 8.36 7.72
N LEU A 120 -4.67 8.62 8.97
CA LEU A 120 -4.99 9.97 9.45
C LEU A 120 -3.77 10.89 9.41
N VAL A 121 -2.58 10.38 9.77
CA VAL A 121 -1.33 11.14 9.70
C VAL A 121 -0.94 11.40 8.24
N ALA A 122 -1.15 10.45 7.33
CA ALA A 122 -0.91 10.67 5.90
C ALA A 122 -1.81 11.79 5.35
N LEU A 123 -3.12 11.79 5.67
CA LEU A 123 -4.03 12.86 5.27
C LEU A 123 -3.59 14.23 5.81
N ALA A 124 -3.25 14.30 7.10
CA ALA A 124 -2.74 15.52 7.72
C ALA A 124 -1.46 16.02 7.05
N LEU A 125 -0.57 15.10 6.68
CA LEU A 125 0.70 15.42 6.03
C LEU A 125 0.50 15.87 4.57
N ILE A 126 -0.39 15.24 3.82
CA ILE A 126 -0.78 15.66 2.47
C ILE A 126 -1.33 17.09 2.51
N LEU A 127 -2.27 17.38 3.42
CA LEU A 127 -2.80 18.72 3.60
C LEU A 127 -1.73 19.75 4.01
N ARG A 128 -0.70 19.33 4.75
CA ARG A 128 0.43 20.19 5.12
C ARG A 128 1.38 20.45 3.96
N ILE A 129 1.55 19.48 3.05
CA ILE A 129 2.35 19.62 1.83
C ILE A 129 1.66 20.58 0.83
N HIS A 130 0.33 20.65 0.88
CA HIS A 130 -0.50 21.44 -0.04
C HIS A 130 -1.20 22.63 0.65
N PRO A 131 -0.44 23.63 1.17
CA PRO A 131 -1.03 24.78 1.84
C PRO A 131 -1.89 25.64 0.91
N GLU A 132 -1.66 25.58 -0.41
CA GLU A 132 -2.38 26.30 -1.47
C GLU A 132 -3.84 25.86 -1.64
N LEU A 133 -4.23 24.69 -1.11
CA LEU A 133 -5.60 24.23 -1.18
C LEU A 133 -6.53 25.18 -0.40
N SER A 134 -7.56 25.67 -1.09
CA SER A 134 -8.66 26.43 -0.49
C SER A 134 -9.41 25.62 0.57
N HIS A 135 -10.21 26.27 1.42
CA HIS A 135 -11.03 25.57 2.41
C HIS A 135 -11.96 24.52 1.77
N SER A 136 -12.63 24.86 0.67
CA SER A 136 -13.38 23.91 -0.15
C SER A 136 -12.51 22.77 -0.67
N GLY A 137 -11.32 23.06 -1.20
CA GLY A 137 -10.39 22.05 -1.72
C GLY A 137 -9.95 21.05 -0.65
N ARG A 138 -9.61 21.53 0.55
CA ARG A 138 -9.27 20.67 1.70
C ARG A 138 -10.46 19.80 2.14
N ARG A 139 -11.66 20.37 2.18
CA ARG A 139 -12.89 19.61 2.51
C ARG A 139 -13.21 18.56 1.46
N LEU A 140 -13.07 18.88 0.18
CA LEU A 140 -13.27 17.92 -0.90
C LEU A 140 -12.25 16.78 -0.84
N PHE A 141 -10.98 17.09 -0.58
CA PHE A 141 -9.94 16.09 -0.35
C PHE A 141 -10.29 15.15 0.82
N LEU A 142 -10.69 15.70 1.97
CA LEU A 142 -11.09 14.91 3.13
C LEU A 142 -12.33 14.07 2.85
N LEU A 143 -13.36 14.66 2.23
CA LEU A 143 -14.57 13.95 1.84
C LEU A 143 -14.21 12.77 0.92
N ALA A 144 -13.46 13.02 -0.14
CA ALA A 144 -13.01 11.99 -1.07
C ALA A 144 -12.24 10.89 -0.33
N SER A 145 -11.31 11.26 0.55
CA SER A 145 -10.50 10.30 1.33
C SER A 145 -11.35 9.41 2.22
N PHE A 146 -12.32 9.97 2.96
CA PHE A 146 -13.20 9.21 3.85
C PHE A 146 -14.27 8.41 3.10
N THR A 147 -14.62 8.75 1.86
CA THR A 147 -15.57 7.98 1.04
C THR A 147 -14.90 7.03 0.06
N PHE A 148 -13.57 6.99 0.00
CA PHE A 148 -12.85 6.20 -0.98
C PHE A 148 -12.85 4.72 -0.59
N MET A 149 -13.64 3.90 -1.30
CA MET A 149 -13.81 2.46 -1.03
C MET A 149 -12.48 1.68 -0.83
N PRO A 150 -11.40 1.95 -1.60
CA PRO A 150 -10.12 1.30 -1.36
C PRO A 150 -9.54 1.47 0.04
N VAL A 151 -9.85 2.57 0.77
CA VAL A 151 -9.46 2.73 2.17
C VAL A 151 -10.11 1.68 3.05
N TYR A 152 -11.41 1.42 2.86
CA TYR A 152 -12.16 0.43 3.62
C TYR A 152 -11.73 -1.00 3.29
N LEU A 153 -11.41 -1.29 2.03
CA LEU A 153 -10.81 -2.58 1.64
C LEU A 153 -9.44 -2.77 2.29
N ASN A 154 -8.61 -1.73 2.30
CA ASN A 154 -7.30 -1.78 2.94
C ASN A 154 -7.40 -2.06 4.44
N LEU A 155 -8.33 -1.38 5.13
CA LEU A 155 -8.60 -1.60 6.54
C LEU A 155 -9.21 -2.97 6.81
N LYS A 156 -10.17 -3.41 5.98
CA LYS A 156 -10.84 -4.72 6.10
C LYS A 156 -9.82 -5.86 6.11
N PHE A 157 -8.83 -5.80 5.22
CA PHE A 157 -7.77 -6.81 5.15
C PHE A 157 -6.54 -6.47 6.00
N GLN A 158 -6.52 -5.31 6.65
CA GLN A 158 -5.40 -4.78 7.44
C GLN A 158 -4.08 -4.70 6.67
N GLN A 159 -4.16 -4.27 5.42
CA GLN A 159 -3.02 -4.19 4.51
C GLN A 159 -1.99 -3.15 4.95
N VAL A 160 -0.71 -3.44 4.68
CA VAL A 160 0.40 -2.51 4.93
C VAL A 160 0.38 -1.27 4.04
N ALA A 161 -0.43 -1.25 2.99
CA ALA A 161 -0.42 -0.18 1.98
C ALA A 161 -0.72 1.22 2.55
N THR A 162 -1.54 1.33 3.60
CA THR A 162 -1.78 2.62 4.28
C THR A 162 -0.54 3.13 5.02
N LEU A 163 0.23 2.25 5.67
CA LEU A 163 1.52 2.63 6.27
C LEU A 163 2.52 3.05 5.18
N TRP A 164 2.46 2.38 4.04
CA TRP A 164 3.20 2.77 2.83
C TRP A 164 2.83 4.17 2.34
N LEU A 165 1.54 4.50 2.25
CA LEU A 165 1.06 5.84 1.90
C LEU A 165 1.66 6.88 2.84
N LEU A 166 1.66 6.63 4.16
CA LEU A 166 2.31 7.50 5.13
C LEU A 166 3.80 7.64 4.86
N LEU A 167 4.54 6.55 4.71
CA LEU A 167 6.00 6.60 4.52
C LEU A 167 6.40 7.29 3.21
N LEU A 168 5.64 7.08 2.13
CA LEU A 168 5.86 7.78 0.85
C LEU A 168 5.55 9.27 0.97
N THR A 169 4.45 9.63 1.64
CA THR A 169 4.11 11.03 1.91
C THR A 169 5.16 11.69 2.81
N ALA A 170 5.66 10.98 3.83
CA ALA A 170 6.71 11.43 4.73
C ALA A 170 8.04 11.61 4.00
N THR A 171 8.37 10.71 3.06
CA THR A 171 9.51 10.84 2.16
C THR A 171 9.41 12.13 1.36
N LEU A 172 8.27 12.37 0.71
CA LEU A 172 8.03 13.58 -0.07
C LEU A 172 8.11 14.84 0.80
N TRP A 173 7.42 14.86 1.94
CA TRP A 173 7.48 15.97 2.88
C TRP A 173 8.91 16.28 3.33
N ALA A 174 9.68 15.27 3.72
CA ALA A 174 11.06 15.44 4.15
C ALA A 174 11.95 15.95 3.01
N ALA A 175 11.75 15.43 1.79
CA ALA A 175 12.45 15.89 0.60
C ALA A 175 12.15 17.37 0.29
N LEU A 176 10.88 17.78 0.32
CA LEU A 176 10.45 19.17 0.13
C LEU A 176 11.02 20.11 1.20
N ARG A 177 11.17 19.61 2.43
CA ARG A 177 11.81 20.33 3.55
C ARG A 177 13.33 20.25 3.55
N ARG A 178 13.95 19.72 2.47
CA ARG A 178 15.40 19.52 2.33
C ARG A 178 16.04 18.67 3.44
N ARG A 179 15.25 17.80 4.10
CA ARG A 179 15.71 16.86 5.13
C ARG A 179 16.09 15.53 4.49
N SER A 180 17.19 15.52 3.74
CA SER A 180 17.56 14.38 2.89
C SER A 180 17.74 13.07 3.66
N GLY A 181 18.28 13.11 4.89
CA GLY A 181 18.44 11.92 5.72
C GLY A 181 17.11 11.27 6.10
N LEU A 182 16.15 12.07 6.58
CA LEU A 182 14.81 11.56 6.91
C LEU A 182 14.09 11.02 5.67
N ALA A 183 14.20 11.70 4.53
CA ALA A 183 13.62 11.22 3.28
C ALA A 183 14.20 9.85 2.88
N GLY A 184 15.53 9.68 3.00
CA GLY A 184 16.21 8.40 2.76
C GLY A 184 15.73 7.29 3.70
N VAL A 185 15.60 7.59 5.00
CA VAL A 185 15.11 6.61 5.99
C VAL A 185 13.66 6.20 5.69
N PHE A 186 12.77 7.15 5.38
CA PHE A 186 11.38 6.82 5.10
C PHE A 186 11.19 6.00 3.81
N ILE A 187 11.94 6.30 2.73
CA ILE A 187 11.83 5.50 1.50
C ILE A 187 12.42 4.10 1.67
N ALA A 188 13.52 3.99 2.43
CA ALA A 188 14.10 2.70 2.77
C ALA A 188 13.12 1.86 3.60
N ALA A 189 12.52 2.45 4.64
CA ALA A 189 11.51 1.77 5.45
C ALA A 189 10.31 1.31 4.60
N ALA A 190 9.83 2.15 3.67
CA ALA A 190 8.76 1.76 2.75
C ALA A 190 9.16 0.54 1.90
N ALA A 191 10.35 0.57 1.29
CA ALA A 191 10.87 -0.54 0.49
C ALA A 191 11.12 -1.82 1.32
N SER A 192 11.49 -1.69 2.58
CA SER A 192 11.66 -2.83 3.51
C SER A 192 10.33 -3.43 3.98
N LEU A 193 9.22 -2.70 3.92
CA LEU A 193 7.89 -3.26 4.23
C LEU A 193 7.28 -3.99 3.04
N LYS A 194 7.48 -3.45 1.85
CA LYS A 194 7.06 -4.04 0.58
C LYS A 194 7.95 -3.45 -0.50
N VAL A 195 8.50 -4.30 -1.37
CA VAL A 195 9.68 -3.96 -2.17
C VAL A 195 9.48 -2.84 -3.21
N SER A 196 8.27 -2.64 -3.73
CA SER A 196 8.02 -1.79 -4.90
C SER A 196 8.53 -0.32 -4.85
N PRO A 197 8.57 0.41 -3.71
CA PRO A 197 9.06 1.78 -3.63
C PRO A 197 10.56 1.89 -3.86
N ILE A 198 11.28 0.76 -3.90
CA ILE A 198 12.71 0.74 -4.21
C ILE A 198 13.02 1.49 -5.53
N PHE A 199 12.10 1.48 -6.50
CA PHE A 199 12.25 2.20 -7.77
C PHE A 199 12.26 3.72 -7.63
N LEU A 200 11.78 4.28 -6.51
CA LEU A 200 11.83 5.72 -6.24
C LEU A 200 13.23 6.19 -5.80
N ILE A 201 14.06 5.29 -5.27
CA ILE A 201 15.43 5.62 -4.84
C ILE A 201 16.29 6.11 -6.02
N PRO A 202 16.42 5.39 -7.15
CA PRO A 202 17.16 5.89 -8.31
C PRO A 202 16.48 7.10 -8.97
N LEU A 203 15.15 7.25 -8.84
CA LEU A 203 14.47 8.46 -9.31
C LEU A 203 14.99 9.71 -8.58
N PHE A 204 15.26 9.65 -7.28
CA PHE A 204 15.86 10.77 -6.56
C PHE A 204 17.26 11.12 -7.08
N ALA A 205 18.07 10.13 -7.48
CA ALA A 205 19.35 10.38 -8.13
C ALA A 205 19.17 11.13 -9.46
N ARG A 206 18.22 10.67 -10.31
CA ARG A 206 17.86 11.33 -11.57
C ARG A 206 17.36 12.76 -11.37
N LEU A 207 16.66 13.04 -10.28
CA LEU A 207 16.19 14.37 -9.90
C LEU A 207 17.26 15.24 -9.20
N SER A 208 18.54 14.86 -9.31
CA SER A 208 19.67 15.54 -8.65
C SER A 208 19.55 15.64 -7.13
N ARG A 209 18.78 14.73 -6.50
CA ARG A 209 18.63 14.58 -5.04
C ARG A 209 19.51 13.44 -4.51
N TRP A 210 20.78 13.42 -4.93
CA TRP A 210 21.76 12.35 -4.64
C TRP A 210 21.87 11.94 -3.17
N ARG A 211 21.82 12.91 -2.24
CA ARG A 211 21.86 12.60 -0.80
C ARG A 211 20.70 11.71 -0.34
N ILE A 212 19.51 11.89 -0.90
CA ILE A 212 18.34 11.05 -0.57
C ILE A 212 18.58 9.64 -1.12
N ALA A 213 19.06 9.53 -2.37
CA ALA A 213 19.34 8.25 -3.00
C ALA A 213 20.41 7.46 -2.23
N VAL A 214 21.54 8.09 -1.90
CA VAL A 214 22.64 7.46 -1.15
C VAL A 214 22.18 7.03 0.24
N LEU A 215 21.60 7.93 1.03
CA LEU A 215 21.18 7.60 2.40
C LEU A 215 20.03 6.57 2.41
N GLY A 216 19.11 6.66 1.44
CA GLY A 216 18.06 5.66 1.23
C GLY A 216 18.63 4.29 0.89
N SER A 217 19.55 4.20 -0.07
CA SER A 217 20.23 2.95 -0.41
C SER A 217 21.00 2.36 0.77
N LEU A 218 21.79 3.17 1.47
CA LEU A 218 22.56 2.71 2.63
C LEU A 218 21.64 2.21 3.75
N THR A 219 20.55 2.93 4.04
CA THR A 219 19.58 2.52 5.05
C THR A 219 18.87 1.23 4.62
N LEU A 220 18.46 1.12 3.36
CA LEU A 220 17.78 -0.08 2.84
C LEU A 220 18.70 -1.31 2.91
N VAL A 221 19.96 -1.17 2.50
CA VAL A 221 20.97 -2.24 2.62
C VAL A 221 21.18 -2.60 4.08
N GLY A 222 21.35 -1.61 4.97
CA GLY A 222 21.51 -1.84 6.40
C GLY A 222 20.34 -2.60 7.02
N VAL A 223 19.10 -2.18 6.76
CA VAL A 223 17.89 -2.85 7.24
C VAL A 223 17.79 -4.27 6.67
N THR A 224 18.12 -4.45 5.40
CA THR A 224 18.09 -5.77 4.74
C THR A 224 19.11 -6.72 5.37
N VAL A 225 20.35 -6.28 5.57
CA VAL A 225 21.42 -7.07 6.20
C VAL A 225 21.04 -7.43 7.64
N VAL A 226 20.61 -6.45 8.44
CA VAL A 226 20.16 -6.70 9.83
C VAL A 226 19.01 -7.70 9.85
N SER A 227 18.05 -7.59 8.93
CA SER A 227 16.93 -8.53 8.84
C SER A 227 17.39 -9.94 8.47
N MET A 228 18.36 -10.07 7.56
CA MET A 228 18.91 -11.37 7.15
C MET A 228 19.73 -12.05 8.25
N LEU A 229 20.41 -11.25 9.09
CA LEU A 229 21.14 -11.77 10.25
C LEU A 229 20.17 -12.20 11.37
N ALA A 230 19.09 -11.43 11.59
CA ALA A 230 18.09 -11.72 12.61
C ALA A 230 17.18 -12.91 12.26
N ALA A 231 16.94 -13.16 10.96
CA ALA A 231 16.16 -14.30 10.47
C ALA A 231 16.94 -15.08 9.40
N PRO A 232 17.87 -15.97 9.80
CA PRO A 232 18.63 -16.79 8.87
C PRO A 232 17.71 -17.57 7.91
N GLY A 233 18.08 -17.60 6.63
CA GLY A 233 17.24 -18.20 5.57
C GLY A 233 16.33 -17.19 4.86
N SER A 234 16.16 -15.98 5.40
CA SER A 234 15.30 -14.97 4.78
C SER A 234 15.80 -14.41 3.44
N TRP A 235 17.03 -14.74 3.04
CA TRP A 235 17.56 -14.49 1.69
C TRP A 235 16.69 -15.13 0.60
N GLN A 236 15.92 -16.16 0.95
CA GLN A 236 14.91 -16.79 0.10
C GLN A 236 13.86 -15.80 -0.42
N PHE A 237 13.67 -14.66 0.26
CA PHE A 237 12.89 -13.57 -0.30
C PHE A 237 13.37 -13.17 -1.70
N PHE A 238 14.67 -13.00 -1.87
CA PHE A 238 15.26 -12.49 -3.11
C PHE A 238 15.43 -13.58 -4.18
N THR A 239 15.65 -14.83 -3.77
CA THR A 239 15.96 -15.94 -4.68
C THR A 239 14.76 -16.81 -5.03
N VAL A 240 13.72 -16.81 -4.20
CA VAL A 240 12.53 -17.67 -4.37
C VAL A 240 11.26 -16.85 -4.46
N VAL A 241 10.99 -16.02 -3.45
CA VAL A 241 9.69 -15.34 -3.31
C VAL A 241 9.52 -14.26 -4.37
N LEU A 242 10.43 -13.29 -4.39
CA LEU A 242 10.37 -12.12 -5.26
C LEU A 242 10.34 -12.49 -6.75
N PRO A 243 11.17 -13.43 -7.25
CA PRO A 243 11.08 -13.85 -8.65
C PRO A 243 9.74 -14.52 -8.98
N ARG A 244 9.18 -15.34 -8.08
CA ARG A 244 7.93 -16.08 -8.33
C ARG A 244 6.71 -15.18 -8.30
N ILE A 245 6.58 -14.29 -7.31
CA ILE A 245 5.47 -13.32 -7.30
C ILE A 245 5.54 -12.35 -8.48
N GLY A 246 6.76 -12.11 -9.00
CA GLY A 246 6.99 -11.31 -10.20
C GLY A 246 6.49 -11.95 -11.50
N LEU A 247 6.19 -13.25 -11.51
CA LEU A 247 5.61 -13.92 -12.68
C LEU A 247 4.16 -13.47 -12.96
N GLY A 248 3.50 -12.88 -11.96
CA GLY A 248 2.09 -12.51 -12.06
C GLY A 248 1.16 -13.73 -12.04
N THR A 249 -0.13 -13.45 -11.92
CA THR A 249 -1.21 -14.42 -11.98
C THR A 249 -2.33 -13.83 -12.82
N ALA A 250 -3.10 -14.67 -13.50
CA ALA A 250 -4.24 -14.22 -14.30
C ALA A 250 -5.47 -13.81 -13.46
N ASN A 251 -5.36 -13.84 -12.13
CA ASN A 251 -6.45 -13.47 -11.25
C ASN A 251 -6.85 -12.00 -11.46
N TRP A 252 -8.15 -11.72 -11.37
CA TRP A 252 -8.73 -10.44 -11.76
C TRP A 252 -8.30 -9.27 -10.85
N ASP A 253 -7.87 -9.56 -9.63
CA ASP A 253 -7.36 -8.59 -8.66
C ASP A 253 -5.89 -8.24 -8.89
N ASN A 254 -5.18 -8.98 -9.74
CA ASN A 254 -3.79 -8.73 -10.08
C ASN A 254 -3.68 -7.65 -11.16
N GLY A 255 -3.55 -6.40 -10.69
CA GLY A 255 -3.39 -5.22 -11.54
C GLY A 255 -1.98 -5.00 -12.12
N SER A 256 -1.07 -5.98 -12.05
CA SER A 256 0.27 -5.86 -12.61
C SER A 256 0.29 -6.05 -14.14
N ILE A 257 1.38 -5.61 -14.78
CA ILE A 257 1.63 -5.85 -16.21
C ILE A 257 1.64 -7.36 -16.47
N ASP A 258 2.37 -8.13 -15.68
CA ASP A 258 2.44 -9.57 -15.86
C ASP A 258 1.08 -10.24 -15.59
N GLY A 259 0.26 -9.75 -14.65
CA GLY A 259 -1.11 -10.22 -14.47
C GLY A 259 -2.05 -9.94 -15.66
N LEU A 260 -1.86 -8.81 -16.35
CA LEU A 260 -2.56 -8.55 -17.62
C LEU A 260 -2.07 -9.48 -18.75
N VAL A 261 -0.76 -9.71 -18.84
CA VAL A 261 -0.18 -10.69 -19.78
C VAL A 261 -0.73 -12.09 -19.53
N SER A 262 -0.75 -12.55 -18.27
CA SER A 262 -1.28 -13.87 -17.88
C SER A 262 -2.74 -14.03 -18.30
N ARG A 263 -3.58 -12.99 -18.12
CA ARG A 263 -4.98 -13.01 -18.57
C ARG A 263 -5.13 -13.12 -20.08
N ILE A 264 -4.31 -12.42 -20.86
CA ILE A 264 -4.32 -12.51 -22.32
C ILE A 264 -3.94 -13.93 -22.76
N VAL A 265 -2.90 -14.50 -22.14
CA VAL A 265 -2.44 -15.86 -22.45
C VAL A 265 -3.49 -16.90 -22.08
N GLU A 266 -4.20 -16.73 -20.96
CA GLU A 266 -5.28 -17.65 -20.56
C GLU A 266 -6.50 -17.55 -21.49
N LEU A 267 -6.87 -16.34 -21.90
CA LEU A 267 -7.99 -16.11 -22.81
C LEU A 267 -7.71 -16.59 -24.24
N ALA A 268 -6.47 -16.47 -24.71
CA ALA A 268 -6.10 -16.77 -26.10
C ALA A 268 -4.68 -17.38 -26.21
N PRO A 269 -4.43 -18.59 -25.67
CA PRO A 269 -3.09 -19.15 -25.55
C PRO A 269 -2.36 -19.33 -26.89
N GLY A 270 -3.11 -19.60 -27.96
CA GLY A 270 -2.58 -19.81 -29.30
C GLY A 270 -2.60 -18.58 -30.22
N LEU A 271 -2.96 -17.38 -29.74
CA LEU A 271 -3.15 -16.20 -30.60
C LEU A 271 -1.92 -15.91 -31.49
N PHE A 272 -0.72 -16.11 -30.95
CA PHE A 272 0.55 -16.03 -31.69
C PHE A 272 1.41 -17.28 -31.47
N GLY A 273 0.78 -18.45 -31.29
CA GLY A 273 1.49 -19.70 -30.95
C GLY A 273 2.34 -19.56 -29.67
N GLY A 274 3.57 -20.07 -29.69
CA GLY A 274 4.50 -19.96 -28.54
C GLY A 274 4.94 -18.53 -28.20
N ALA A 275 4.65 -17.54 -29.06
CA ALA A 275 5.04 -16.16 -28.84
C ALA A 275 3.97 -15.32 -28.13
N THR A 276 2.77 -15.86 -27.85
CA THR A 276 1.64 -15.10 -27.28
C THR A 276 2.03 -14.27 -26.05
N GLN A 277 2.77 -14.85 -25.10
CA GLN A 277 3.21 -14.16 -23.89
C GLN A 277 4.16 -12.98 -24.20
N VAL A 278 5.12 -13.20 -25.11
CA VAL A 278 6.11 -12.18 -25.50
C VAL A 278 5.41 -11.03 -26.22
N VAL A 279 4.55 -11.35 -27.19
CA VAL A 279 3.79 -10.35 -27.95
C VAL A 279 2.92 -9.52 -27.01
N ALA A 280 2.15 -10.17 -26.12
CA ALA A 280 1.31 -9.46 -25.15
C ALA A 280 2.15 -8.50 -24.27
N LYS A 281 3.29 -8.96 -23.76
CA LYS A 281 4.18 -8.15 -22.92
C LYS A 281 4.74 -6.94 -23.68
N VAL A 282 5.24 -7.16 -24.90
CA VAL A 282 5.78 -6.09 -25.75
C VAL A 282 4.70 -5.08 -26.10
N THR A 283 3.50 -5.52 -26.49
CA THR A 283 2.39 -4.62 -26.81
C THR A 283 2.00 -3.76 -25.61
N ILE A 284 1.85 -4.35 -24.42
CA ILE A 284 1.47 -3.60 -23.20
C ILE A 284 2.54 -2.58 -22.83
N VAL A 285 3.82 -2.98 -22.81
CA VAL A 285 4.92 -2.08 -22.46
C VAL A 285 5.07 -0.97 -23.50
N THR A 286 4.95 -1.29 -24.79
CA THR A 286 5.04 -0.31 -25.87
C THR A 286 3.89 0.69 -25.78
N ALA A 287 2.67 0.22 -25.56
CA ALA A 287 1.51 1.09 -25.35
C ALA A 287 1.71 2.02 -24.13
N ALA A 288 2.22 1.48 -23.02
CA ALA A 288 2.53 2.28 -21.84
C ALA A 288 3.57 3.37 -22.13
N VAL A 289 4.68 3.03 -22.82
CA VAL A 289 5.71 4.00 -23.20
C VAL A 289 5.16 5.06 -24.16
N VAL A 290 4.45 4.66 -25.21
CA VAL A 290 3.88 5.59 -26.20
C VAL A 290 2.89 6.57 -25.58
N VAL A 291 2.04 6.10 -24.65
CA VAL A 291 1.05 6.96 -23.99
C VAL A 291 1.69 7.88 -22.95
N ILE A 292 2.71 7.42 -22.24
CA ILE A 292 3.34 8.17 -21.15
C ILE A 292 4.40 9.15 -21.66
N GLY A 293 5.04 8.87 -22.80
CA GLY A 293 6.13 9.67 -23.38
C GLY A 293 7.50 9.24 -22.86
#